data_AF-A0A7I4YK88-F1
#
_entry.id   AF-A0A7I4YK88-F1
#
_cell.length_a   1.000
_cell.length_b   1.000
_cell.length_c   1.000
_cell.angle_alpha   90.00
_cell.angle_beta   90.00
_cell.angle_gamma   90.00
#
_symmetry.space_group_name_H-M   'P 1'
#
loop_
_entity.id
_entity.type
_entity.pdbx_description
1 polymer ?
#
loop_
_entity_poly.entity_id
_entity_poly.type
_entity_poly.pdbx_seq_one_letter_code
_entity_poly.pdbx_strand_id
1 'polypeptide(L)'
;MANTSEKQARMNSLLNRKRKAETASQAAVEPSSGSSSIPDEKEQTATKLTPEEEEKRKATELILREAKMAKERAERVGPQGWLRPKSLNTNKQFLHRTLAATLPERKPKKRKSPELEGKPKKRKSP
;
A
#
# COMPACT_ATOMS: atom_id res chain seq x y z
N MET A 1 21.10 21.71 33.10
CA MET A 1 20.39 20.42 32.86
C MET A 1 18.99 20.75 32.39
N ALA A 2 18.62 20.51 31.13
CA ALA A 2 17.27 20.82 30.65
C ALA A 2 16.25 19.91 31.36
N ASN A 3 15.23 20.51 31.96
CA ASN A 3 14.26 19.84 32.84
C ASN A 3 13.45 18.80 32.05
N THR A 4 13.42 17.55 32.52
CA THR A 4 12.72 16.42 31.88
C THR A 4 11.24 16.69 31.65
N SER A 5 10.61 17.44 32.55
CA SER A 5 9.22 17.93 32.43
C SER A 5 9.01 18.80 31.20
N GLU A 6 9.94 19.71 30.88
CA GLU A 6 9.84 20.61 29.74
C GLU A 6 9.95 19.83 28.41
N LYS A 7 10.80 18.81 28.38
CA LYS A 7 10.92 17.91 27.22
C LYS A 7 9.64 17.09 27.00
N GLN A 8 9.00 16.63 28.08
CA GLN A 8 7.74 15.89 28.02
C GLN A 8 6.58 16.81 27.59
N ALA A 9 6.53 18.04 28.08
CA ALA A 9 5.56 19.05 27.67
C ALA A 9 5.69 19.40 26.18
N ARG A 10 6.91 19.56 25.66
CA ARG A 10 7.18 19.78 24.23
C ARG A 10 6.74 18.59 23.38
N MET A 11 7.03 17.36 23.80
CA MET A 11 6.56 16.15 23.11
C MET A 11 5.02 16.07 23.04
N ASN A 12 4.34 16.34 24.15
CA ASN A 12 2.87 16.34 24.19
C ASN A 12 2.27 17.45 23.31
N SER A 13 2.89 18.64 23.28
CA SER A 13 2.47 19.74 22.40
C SER A 13 2.59 19.36 20.91
N LEU A 14 3.66 18.68 20.51
CA LEU A 14 3.86 18.21 19.13
C LEU A 14 2.81 17.15 18.72
N LEU A 15 2.46 16.25 19.62
CA LEU A 15 1.41 15.24 19.40
C LEU A 15 0.02 15.89 19.26
N ASN A 16 -0.27 16.93 20.04
CA ASN A 16 -1.54 17.67 19.98
C ASN A 16 -1.65 18.55 18.74
N ARG A 17 -0.54 19.16 18.29
CA ARG A 17 -0.50 19.97 17.07
C ARG A 17 -0.81 19.14 15.82
N LYS A 18 -0.35 17.88 15.76
CA LYS A 18 -0.70 16.96 14.66
C LYS A 18 -2.18 16.59 14.66
N ARG A 19 -2.77 16.29 15.83
CA ARG A 19 -4.22 16.01 15.93
C ARG A 19 -5.07 17.20 15.48
N LYS A 20 -4.69 18.43 15.89
CA LYS A 20 -5.42 19.64 15.49
C LYS A 20 -5.30 19.94 14.00
N ALA A 21 -4.14 19.66 13.39
CA ALA A 21 -3.95 19.81 11.96
C ALA A 21 -4.83 18.83 11.16
N GLU A 22 -4.91 17.55 11.55
CA GLU A 22 -5.77 16.58 10.86
C GLU A 22 -7.26 16.91 10.99
N THR A 23 -7.72 17.34 12.16
CA THR A 23 -9.11 17.77 12.35
C THR A 23 -9.44 19.07 11.61
N ALA A 24 -8.49 20.00 11.50
CA ALA A 24 -8.69 21.25 10.74
C ALA A 24 -8.72 21.00 9.23
N SER A 25 -7.94 20.03 8.72
CA SER A 25 -8.05 19.58 7.33
C SER A 25 -9.34 18.81 7.03
N GLN A 26 -10.06 18.33 8.05
CA GLN A 26 -11.41 17.74 7.90
C GLN A 26 -12.53 18.78 8.02
N ALA A 27 -12.31 19.91 8.72
CA ALA A 27 -13.31 20.96 8.92
C ALA A 27 -13.36 22.03 7.82
N ALA A 28 -12.38 22.08 6.90
CA ALA A 28 -12.39 23.04 5.78
C ALA A 28 -13.19 22.56 4.55
N VAL A 29 -13.87 21.42 4.65
CA VAL A 29 -14.83 20.95 3.63
C VAL A 29 -16.24 21.18 4.18
N GLU A 30 -16.70 22.43 4.12
CA GLU A 30 -18.12 22.75 4.29
C GLU A 30 -18.94 22.06 3.18
N PRO A 31 -20.15 21.55 3.48
CA PRO A 31 -21.01 20.87 2.51
C PRO A 31 -21.73 21.91 1.65
N SER A 32 -21.17 22.26 0.49
CA SER A 32 -21.90 23.02 -0.51
C SER A 32 -22.98 22.15 -1.15
N SER A 33 -24.21 22.35 -0.70
CA SER A 33 -25.46 21.98 -1.36
C SER A 33 -25.51 22.52 -2.81
N GLY A 34 -25.80 21.63 -3.76
CA GLY A 34 -26.01 21.93 -5.18
C GLY A 34 -26.03 20.62 -5.99
N SER A 35 -27.00 19.74 -5.75
CA SER A 35 -28.18 19.55 -6.62
C SER A 35 -27.83 19.26 -8.09
N SER A 36 -27.72 17.97 -8.43
CA SER A 36 -28.40 17.44 -9.60
C SER A 36 -29.01 16.09 -9.19
N SER A 37 -30.31 16.14 -8.92
CA SER A 37 -31.18 15.00 -8.68
C SER A 37 -31.13 14.01 -9.84
N ILE A 38 -30.59 12.82 -9.58
CA ILE A 38 -31.02 11.59 -10.26
C ILE A 38 -31.76 10.80 -9.19
N PRO A 39 -33.06 10.51 -9.36
CA PRO A 39 -33.75 9.60 -8.46
C PRO A 39 -33.29 8.18 -8.81
N ASP A 40 -32.19 7.73 -8.23
CA ASP A 40 -31.96 6.30 -8.07
C ASP A 40 -32.80 5.85 -6.88
N GLU A 41 -34.07 5.55 -7.17
CA GLU A 41 -34.89 4.73 -6.30
C GLU A 41 -34.23 3.35 -6.20
N LYS A 42 -33.31 3.21 -5.24
CA LYS A 42 -33.00 1.90 -4.66
C LYS A 42 -33.74 1.80 -3.35
N GLU A 43 -35.04 1.59 -3.53
CA GLU A 43 -35.91 0.93 -2.57
C GLU A 43 -35.16 -0.25 -1.93
N GLN A 44 -35.12 -0.21 -0.60
CA GLN A 44 -34.51 -1.22 0.24
C GLN A 44 -35.30 -2.53 0.10
N THR A 45 -34.92 -3.36 -0.87
CA THR A 45 -35.25 -4.78 -0.80
C THR A 45 -34.07 -5.48 -0.16
N ALA A 46 -34.20 -5.76 1.13
CA ALA A 46 -33.35 -6.73 1.84
C ALA A 46 -33.66 -8.14 1.28
N THR A 47 -33.32 -8.35 0.02
CA THR A 47 -33.22 -9.68 -0.59
C THR A 47 -31.90 -10.26 -0.10
N LYS A 48 -31.98 -11.39 0.61
CA LYS A 48 -30.79 -12.19 0.92
C LYS A 48 -30.10 -12.53 -0.39
N LEU A 49 -29.02 -11.82 -0.68
CA LEU A 49 -28.19 -12.10 -1.82
C LEU A 49 -27.59 -13.48 -1.61
N THR A 50 -27.53 -14.25 -2.67
CA THR A 50 -26.81 -15.52 -2.62
C THR A 50 -25.36 -15.25 -2.20
N PRO A 51 -24.69 -16.16 -1.48
CA PRO A 51 -23.31 -15.94 -1.04
C PRO A 51 -22.38 -15.57 -2.20
N GLU A 52 -22.63 -16.09 -3.41
CA GLU A 52 -21.91 -15.70 -4.62
C GLU A 52 -22.11 -14.24 -5.03
N GLU A 53 -23.31 -13.69 -4.88
CA GLU A 53 -23.59 -12.29 -5.19
C GLU A 53 -22.96 -11.35 -4.19
N GLU A 54 -22.91 -11.73 -2.90
CA GLU A 54 -22.18 -10.97 -1.88
C GLU A 54 -20.66 -10.99 -2.14
N GLU A 55 -20.11 -12.14 -2.53
CA GLU A 55 -18.70 -12.25 -2.92
C GLU A 55 -18.38 -11.39 -4.15
N LYS A 56 -19.26 -11.41 -5.15
CA LYS A 56 -19.11 -10.54 -6.34
C LYS A 56 -19.15 -9.06 -5.97
N ARG A 57 -20.05 -8.64 -5.07
CA ARG A 57 -20.09 -7.25 -4.58
C ARG A 57 -18.83 -6.87 -3.81
N LYS A 58 -18.36 -7.73 -2.90
CA LYS A 58 -17.10 -7.49 -2.17
C LYS A 58 -15.91 -7.41 -3.12
N ALA A 59 -15.85 -8.28 -4.12
CA ALA A 59 -14.80 -8.27 -5.13
C ALA A 59 -14.82 -6.96 -5.95
N THR A 60 -16.00 -6.52 -6.41
CA THR A 60 -16.11 -5.28 -7.19
C THR A 60 -15.75 -4.05 -6.35
N GLU A 61 -16.17 -3.99 -5.10
CA GLU A 61 -15.80 -2.92 -4.17
C GLU A 61 -14.28 -2.86 -3.95
N LEU A 62 -13.63 -4.01 -3.76
CA LEU A 62 -12.17 -4.07 -3.60
C LEU A 62 -11.43 -3.63 -4.87
N ILE A 63 -11.89 -4.05 -6.04
CA ILE A 63 -11.31 -3.63 -7.33
C ILE A 63 -11.41 -2.10 -7.49
N LEU A 64 -12.59 -1.52 -7.23
CA LEU A 64 -12.80 -0.08 -7.33
C LEU A 64 -11.95 0.70 -6.31
N ARG A 65 -11.81 0.17 -5.09
CA ARG A 65 -10.96 0.77 -4.06
C ARG A 65 -9.50 0.76 -4.47
N GLU A 66 -8.97 -0.37 -4.93
CA GLU A 66 -7.57 -0.46 -5.37
C GLU A 66 -7.32 0.42 -6.60
N ALA A 67 -8.28 0.53 -7.53
CA ALA A 67 -8.18 1.43 -8.68
C ALA A 67 -8.07 2.91 -8.25
N LYS A 68 -8.86 3.35 -7.25
CA LYS A 68 -8.74 4.72 -6.68
C LYS A 68 -7.38 4.95 -6.05
N MET A 69 -6.90 4.01 -5.23
CA MET A 69 -5.57 4.09 -4.62
C MET A 69 -4.45 4.10 -5.67
N ALA A 70 -4.60 3.33 -6.74
CA ALA A 70 -3.66 3.29 -7.86
C ALA A 70 -3.62 4.62 -8.62
N LYS A 71 -4.78 5.25 -8.85
CA LYS A 71 -4.87 6.61 -9.41
C LYS A 71 -4.11 7.62 -8.55
N GLU A 72 -4.38 7.67 -7.24
CA GLU A 72 -3.66 8.59 -6.34
C GLU A 72 -2.15 8.32 -6.31
N ARG A 73 -1.74 7.05 -6.34
CA ARG A 73 -0.33 6.66 -6.42
C ARG A 73 0.31 7.15 -7.72
N ALA A 74 -0.40 7.01 -8.83
CA ALA A 74 0.05 7.48 -10.14
C ALA A 74 0.12 9.00 -10.21
N GLU A 75 -0.83 9.73 -9.64
CA GLU A 75 -0.77 11.21 -9.57
C GLU A 75 0.39 11.68 -8.68
N ARG A 76 0.63 11.02 -7.54
CA ARG A 76 1.67 11.41 -6.59
C ARG A 76 3.09 11.09 -7.06
N VAL A 77 3.30 9.90 -7.63
CA VAL A 77 4.64 9.35 -7.92
C VAL A 77 4.90 9.26 -9.43
N GLY A 78 3.85 9.32 -10.25
CA GLY A 78 3.98 9.20 -11.70
C GLY A 78 4.45 7.81 -12.16
N PRO A 79 4.93 7.71 -13.40
CA PRO A 79 5.53 6.48 -13.96
C PRO A 79 6.70 5.95 -13.11
N GLN A 80 7.34 6.82 -12.34
CA GLN A 80 8.47 6.46 -11.47
C GLN A 80 8.06 5.56 -10.29
N GLY A 81 6.79 5.56 -9.88
CA GLY A 81 6.30 4.70 -8.80
C GLY A 81 6.24 3.21 -9.15
N TRP A 82 6.23 2.90 -10.45
CA TRP A 82 6.29 1.54 -10.99
C TRP A 82 7.70 1.10 -11.37
N LEU A 83 8.61 2.07 -11.54
CA LEU A 83 10.02 1.79 -11.79
C LEU A 83 10.70 1.37 -10.49
N ARG A 84 11.38 0.23 -10.51
CA ARG A 84 12.21 -0.20 -9.38
C ARG A 84 13.19 0.94 -9.05
N PRO A 85 13.20 1.45 -7.80
CA PRO A 85 14.13 2.50 -7.41
C PRO A 85 15.55 2.06 -7.77
N LYS A 86 16.31 2.95 -8.41
CA LYS A 86 17.75 2.74 -8.59
C LYS A 86 18.32 2.73 -7.18
N SER A 87 18.50 1.55 -6.61
CA SER A 87 19.12 1.40 -5.30
C SER A 87 20.44 2.13 -5.37
N LEU A 88 20.71 3.03 -4.41
CA LEU A 88 22.03 3.66 -4.29
C LEU A 88 23.11 2.58 -4.42
N ASN A 89 24.24 2.93 -5.03
CA ASN A 89 25.39 2.05 -5.21
C ASN A 89 25.96 1.59 -3.85
N THR A 90 25.33 0.58 -3.26
CA THR A 90 25.71 0.03 -1.97
C THR A 90 26.53 -1.23 -2.17
N ASN A 91 27.50 -1.47 -1.28
CA ASN A 91 28.23 -2.72 -1.27
C ASN A 91 27.25 -3.87 -0.94
N LYS A 92 27.09 -4.80 -1.88
CA LYS A 92 26.14 -5.91 -1.76
C LYS A 92 26.37 -6.74 -0.50
N GLN A 93 27.62 -6.93 -0.09
CA GLN A 93 27.97 -7.69 1.11
C GLN A 93 27.57 -6.96 2.38
N PHE A 94 27.81 -5.64 2.43
CA PHE A 94 27.38 -4.82 3.56
C PHE A 94 25.86 -4.86 3.69
N LEU A 95 25.12 -4.60 2.62
CA LEU A 95 23.66 -4.62 2.64
C LEU A 95 23.12 -6.00 3.07
N HIS A 96 23.69 -7.09 2.54
CA HIS A 96 23.30 -8.44 2.91
C HIS A 96 23.51 -8.71 4.40
N ARG A 97 24.69 -8.36 4.96
CA ARG A 97 25.00 -8.52 6.39
C ARG A 97 24.06 -7.69 7.27
N THR A 98 23.80 -6.44 6.89
CA THR A 98 22.89 -5.55 7.62
C THR A 98 21.47 -6.11 7.63
N LEU A 99 20.96 -6.59 6.49
CA LEU A 99 19.63 -7.20 6.41
C LEU A 99 19.54 -8.52 7.21
N ALA A 100 20.59 -9.34 7.19
CA ALA A 100 20.63 -10.57 7.96
C ALA A 100 20.60 -10.31 9.47
N ALA A 101 21.22 -9.21 9.94
CA ALA A 101 21.25 -8.85 11.36
C ALA A 101 19.91 -8.28 11.87
N THR A 102 19.12 -7.63 11.02
CA THR A 102 17.86 -6.98 11.42
C THR A 102 16.62 -7.86 11.22
N LEU A 103 16.71 -8.89 10.39
CA LEU A 103 15.61 -9.82 10.17
C LEU A 103 15.63 -10.93 11.23
N PRO A 104 14.48 -11.27 11.85
CA PRO A 104 14.39 -12.45 12.71
C PRO A 104 14.77 -13.69 11.88
N GLU A 105 15.53 -14.62 12.49
CA GLU A 105 16.11 -15.79 11.82
C GLU A 105 15.07 -16.48 10.93
N ARG A 106 15.18 -16.26 9.62
CA ARG A 106 14.33 -16.95 8.64
C ARG A 106 14.84 -18.39 8.57
N LYS A 107 13.98 -19.33 8.96
CA LYS A 107 14.19 -20.78 8.78
C LYS A 107 14.83 -21.03 7.40
N PRO A 108 15.88 -21.87 7.30
CA PRO A 108 16.63 -22.04 6.07
C PRO A 108 15.69 -22.47 4.94
N LYS A 109 15.56 -21.62 3.91
CA LYS A 109 14.90 -22.00 2.66
C LYS A 109 15.75 -23.10 2.03
N LYS A 110 15.21 -24.32 1.97
CA LYS A 110 15.78 -25.40 1.15
C LYS A 110 15.98 -24.86 -0.26
N ARG A 111 17.24 -24.76 -0.69
CA ARG A 111 17.59 -24.42 -2.06
C ARG A 111 16.95 -25.49 -2.95
N LYS A 112 15.98 -25.12 -3.78
CA LYS A 112 15.58 -25.97 -4.90
C LYS A 112 16.79 -26.06 -5.83
N SER A 113 17.30 -27.27 -6.04
CA SER A 113 18.36 -27.55 -7.00
C SER A 113 17.96 -27.06 -8.40
N PRO A 114 18.88 -26.47 -9.17
CA PRO A 114 18.62 -26.13 -10.56
C PRO A 114 18.84 -27.40 -11.40
N GLU A 115 17.86 -28.29 -11.46
CA GLU A 115 17.94 -29.50 -12.30
C GLU A 115 16.87 -29.58 -13.40
N LEU A 116 16.21 -28.47 -13.74
CA LEU A 116 15.26 -28.46 -14.86
C LEU A 116 15.36 -27.19 -15.72
N GLU A 117 16.58 -26.79 -16.10
CA GLU A 117 16.77 -25.96 -17.30
C GLU A 117 17.18 -26.86 -18.47
N GLY A 118 16.24 -27.03 -19.41
CA GLY A 118 16.39 -27.87 -20.59
C GLY A 118 17.63 -27.50 -21.40
N LYS A 119 18.47 -28.50 -21.67
CA LYS A 119 19.59 -28.36 -22.59
C LYS A 119 19.08 -27.96 -23.99
N PRO A 120 19.67 -26.96 -24.66
CA PRO A 120 19.32 -26.70 -26.05
C PRO A 120 19.77 -27.88 -26.92
N LYS A 121 18.80 -28.56 -27.56
CA LYS A 121 19.07 -29.56 -28.59
C LYS A 121 19.83 -28.89 -29.74
N LYS A 122 21.14 -29.16 -29.87
CA LYS A 122 21.88 -28.80 -31.08
C LYS A 122 21.30 -29.60 -32.25
N ARG A 123 20.60 -28.92 -33.16
CA ARG A 123 20.24 -29.48 -34.47
C ARG A 123 21.53 -29.58 -35.27
N LYS A 124 21.94 -30.81 -35.62
CA LYS A 124 22.88 -31.04 -36.72
C LYS A 124 22.12 -30.73 -38.01
N SER A 125 22.61 -29.77 -38.78
CA SER A 125 22.20 -29.58 -40.17
C SER A 125 22.96 -30.58 -41.06
N PRO A 126 22.36 -31.05 -42.17
CA PRO A 126 23.01 -31.94 -43.13
C PRO A 126 24.20 -31.28 -43.83
#